data_AF-A0A251QGM6-F1
#
_entry.id   AF-A0A251QGM6-F1
#
_cell.length_a   1.000
_cell.length_b   1.000
_cell.length_c   1.000
_cell.angle_alpha   90.00
_cell.angle_beta   90.00
_cell.angle_gamma   90.00
#
_symmetry.space_group_name_H-M   'P 1'
#
loop_
_entity.id
_entity.type
_entity.pdbx_description
1 polymer ?
#
loop_
_entity_poly.entity_id
_entity_poly.type
_entity_poly.pdbx_seq_one_letter_code
_entity_poly.pdbx_strand_id
1 'polypeptide(L)'
;MAKPSIDISESFASTAKISGDISQKDVNNVLQFLIGVGVSGHVPDQFDAKKDSYSDLVRDLLEPLHISRGHVTCLVSVKPAVINFFAGFHGGAVAAVAEAVSIACARTVMAKDKEIFLGELSISYLASAKKNCPD
;
A
#
# COMPACT_ATOMS: atom_id res chain seq x y z
N MET A 1 -22.01 17.67 33.93
CA MET A 1 -22.31 16.68 32.87
C MET A 1 -21.13 15.74 32.79
N ALA A 2 -21.33 14.44 33.06
CA ALA A 2 -20.28 13.44 33.02
C ALA A 2 -19.85 13.21 31.56
N LYS A 3 -18.53 13.13 31.34
CA LYS A 3 -17.91 12.79 30.06
C LYS A 3 -18.34 11.37 29.68
N PRO A 4 -18.84 11.10 28.46
CA PRO A 4 -19.14 9.73 28.09
C PRO A 4 -17.84 8.95 28.04
N SER A 5 -17.71 7.96 28.92
CA SER A 5 -16.71 6.90 28.80
C SER A 5 -17.06 6.13 27.53
N ILE A 6 -16.26 6.35 26.49
CA ILE A 6 -16.39 5.57 25.25
C ILE A 6 -15.80 4.20 25.57
N ASP A 7 -16.70 3.23 25.69
CA ASP A 7 -16.37 1.82 25.88
C ASP A 7 -15.58 1.36 24.63
N ILE A 8 -14.30 1.01 24.80
CA ILE A 8 -13.45 0.55 23.71
C ILE A 8 -13.86 -0.89 23.39
N SER A 9 -14.93 -1.04 22.61
CA SER A 9 -15.36 -2.34 22.13
C SER A 9 -14.89 -2.56 20.68
N GLU A 10 -13.58 -2.73 20.51
CA GLU A 10 -13.05 -3.35 19.29
C GLU A 10 -11.98 -4.38 19.65
N SER A 11 -12.20 -5.61 19.18
CA SER A 11 -11.35 -6.81 19.35
C SER A 11 -9.85 -6.52 19.15
N PHE A 12 -9.51 -5.68 18.18
CA PHE A 12 -8.12 -5.29 17.88
C PHE A 12 -7.44 -4.52 19.01
N ALA A 13 -8.14 -3.56 19.63
CA ALA A 13 -7.59 -2.79 20.75
C ALA A 13 -7.42 -3.65 22.02
N SER A 14 -8.31 -4.64 22.20
CA SER A 14 -8.31 -5.51 23.38
C SER A 14 -7.12 -6.47 23.47
N THR A 15 -6.42 -6.69 22.35
CA THR A 15 -5.22 -7.55 22.27
C THR A 15 -3.90 -6.76 22.26
N ALA A 16 -3.96 -5.44 22.10
CA ALA A 16 -2.78 -4.59 22.05
C ALA A 16 -2.20 -4.37 23.47
N LYS A 17 -0.87 -4.50 23.60
CA LYS A 17 -0.15 -4.08 24.82
C LYS A 17 0.08 -2.57 24.75
N ILE A 18 -0.64 -1.82 25.57
CA ILE A 18 -0.51 -0.36 25.66
C ILE A 18 0.47 -0.02 26.77
N SER A 19 1.49 0.79 26.45
CA SER A 19 2.44 1.27 27.44
C SER A 19 1.80 2.33 28.35
N GLY A 20 2.11 2.29 29.65
CA GLY A 20 1.47 3.14 30.66
C GLY A 20 1.89 4.62 30.62
N ASP A 21 2.88 4.97 29.80
CA ASP A 21 3.36 6.33 29.56
C ASP A 21 2.56 7.09 28.50
N ILE A 22 1.64 6.43 27.79
CA ILE A 22 0.82 7.02 26.73
C ILE A 22 -0.53 7.47 27.31
N SER A 23 -0.97 8.67 26.94
CA SER A 23 -2.29 9.16 27.39
C SER A 23 -3.43 8.39 26.73
N GLN A 24 -4.56 8.23 27.44
CA GLN A 24 -5.75 7.59 26.87
C GLN A 24 -6.27 8.30 25.61
N LYS A 25 -6.06 9.62 25.52
CA LYS A 25 -6.43 10.40 24.33
C LYS A 25 -5.60 9.98 23.12
N ASP A 26 -4.30 9.80 23.29
CA ASP A 26 -3.40 9.42 22.19
C ASP A 26 -3.64 7.98 21.74
N VAL A 27 -3.91 7.06 22.68
CA VAL A 27 -4.35 5.70 22.37
C VAL A 27 -5.62 5.73 21.51
N ASN A 28 -6.63 6.51 21.90
CA ASN A 28 -7.86 6.61 21.15
C ASN A 28 -7.63 7.19 19.74
N ASN A 29 -6.77 8.20 19.60
CA ASN A 29 -6.43 8.77 18.29
C ASN A 29 -5.77 7.74 17.37
N VAL A 30 -4.82 6.95 17.89
CA VAL A 30 -4.14 5.89 17.13
C VAL A 30 -5.14 4.81 16.70
N LEU A 31 -6.01 4.36 17.61
CA LEU A 31 -7.03 3.36 17.28
C LEU A 31 -7.98 3.87 16.19
N GLN A 32 -8.49 5.09 16.32
CA GLN A 32 -9.36 5.69 15.31
C GLN A 32 -8.66 5.85 13.96
N PHE A 33 -7.37 6.19 13.95
CA PHE A 33 -6.58 6.21 12.73
C PHE A 33 -6.48 4.83 12.08
N LEU A 34 -6.14 3.79 12.85
CA LEU A 34 -6.01 2.42 12.35
C LEU A 34 -7.33 1.87 11.80
N ILE A 35 -8.44 2.15 12.46
CA ILE A 35 -9.79 1.84 11.98
C ILE A 35 -10.05 2.58 10.67
N GLY A 36 -9.72 3.86 10.60
CA GLY A 36 -9.89 4.68 9.40
C GLY A 36 -9.10 4.18 8.18
N VAL A 37 -7.95 3.51 8.39
CA VAL A 37 -7.19 2.84 7.32
C VAL A 37 -7.57 1.37 7.12
N GLY A 38 -8.61 0.89 7.81
CA GLY A 38 -9.23 -0.41 7.56
C GLY A 38 -8.61 -1.60 8.29
N VAL A 39 -7.91 -1.40 9.42
CA VAL A 39 -7.30 -2.51 10.18
C VAL A 39 -8.29 -3.60 10.59
N SER A 40 -9.56 -3.22 10.78
CA SER A 40 -10.67 -4.10 11.15
C SER A 40 -11.60 -4.39 9.96
N GLY A 41 -11.26 -3.91 8.77
CA GLY A 41 -12.02 -4.14 7.55
C GLY A 41 -11.88 -5.59 7.06
N HIS A 42 -13.01 -6.21 6.71
CA HIS A 42 -12.99 -7.52 6.07
C HIS A 42 -12.38 -7.39 4.66
N VAL A 43 -11.32 -8.15 4.40
CA VAL A 43 -10.80 -8.36 3.05
C VAL A 43 -11.72 -9.35 2.35
N PRO A 44 -12.36 -8.99 1.22
CA PRO A 44 -13.29 -9.90 0.56
C PRO A 44 -12.63 -11.23 0.16
N ASP A 45 -13.31 -12.36 0.41
CA ASP A 45 -12.80 -13.73 0.18
C ASP A 45 -12.20 -13.96 -1.22
N GLN A 46 -12.69 -13.24 -2.23
CA GLN A 46 -12.18 -13.30 -3.61
C GLN A 46 -10.69 -12.89 -3.72
N PHE A 47 -10.20 -12.01 -2.84
CA PHE A 47 -8.80 -11.59 -2.83
C PHE A 47 -7.89 -12.64 -2.16
N ASP A 48 -8.40 -13.36 -1.15
CA ASP A 48 -7.69 -14.46 -0.49
C ASP A 48 -7.67 -15.73 -1.34
N ALA A 49 -8.78 -16.03 -2.02
CA ALA A 49 -8.90 -17.18 -2.90
C ALA A 49 -8.01 -17.07 -4.15
N LYS A 50 -7.77 -15.85 -4.63
CA LYS A 50 -6.92 -15.59 -5.80
C LYS A 50 -5.48 -15.35 -5.37
N LYS A 51 -4.62 -16.31 -5.67
CA LYS A 51 -3.17 -16.16 -5.55
C LYS A 51 -2.72 -14.92 -6.34
N ASP A 52 -1.90 -14.10 -5.72
CA ASP A 52 -1.23 -12.95 -6.35
C ASP A 52 -2.16 -11.77 -6.74
N SER A 53 -3.32 -11.64 -6.08
CA SER A 53 -4.25 -10.51 -6.26
C SER A 53 -3.59 -9.13 -6.15
N TYR A 54 -2.59 -9.01 -5.26
CA TYR A 54 -1.83 -7.77 -5.08
C TYR A 54 -1.06 -7.38 -6.34
N SER A 55 -0.40 -8.33 -6.99
CA SER A 55 0.34 -8.05 -8.22
C SER A 55 -0.58 -7.73 -9.38
N ASP A 56 -1.80 -8.25 -9.43
CA ASP A 56 -2.80 -7.83 -10.43
C ASP A 56 -3.17 -6.35 -10.24
N LEU A 57 -3.38 -5.91 -8.98
CA LEU A 57 -3.64 -4.51 -8.67
C LEU A 57 -2.49 -3.63 -9.16
N VAL A 58 -1.23 -3.99 -8.89
CA VAL A 58 -0.05 -3.23 -9.33
C VAL A 58 0.07 -3.23 -10.85
N ARG A 59 -0.14 -4.38 -11.51
CA ARG A 59 -0.10 -4.51 -12.98
C ARG A 59 -1.16 -3.66 -13.67
N ASP A 60 -2.36 -3.54 -13.09
CA ASP A 60 -3.43 -2.70 -13.61
C ASP A 60 -3.08 -1.19 -13.62
N LEU A 61 -2.05 -0.77 -12.88
CA LEU A 61 -1.54 0.60 -12.90
C LEU A 61 -0.52 0.83 -14.02
N LEU A 62 0.03 -0.22 -14.63
CA LEU A 62 1.23 -0.15 -15.46
C LEU A 62 0.95 -0.43 -16.93
N GLU A 63 1.45 0.46 -17.78
CA GLU A 63 1.51 0.27 -19.23
C GLU A 63 2.97 0.32 -19.69
N PRO A 64 3.56 -0.78 -20.19
CA PRO A 64 4.93 -0.78 -20.68
C PRO A 64 5.09 0.14 -21.90
N LEU A 65 6.07 1.04 -21.86
CA LEU A 65 6.39 1.93 -22.98
C LEU A 65 7.62 1.47 -23.74
N HIS A 66 8.67 1.07 -23.03
CA HIS A 66 9.93 0.66 -23.63
C HIS A 66 10.61 -0.43 -22.78
N ILE A 67 11.09 -1.48 -23.43
CA ILE A 67 11.78 -2.60 -22.80
C ILE A 67 13.08 -2.86 -23.55
N SER A 68 14.19 -2.86 -22.80
CA SER A 68 15.53 -3.11 -23.31
C SER A 68 16.40 -3.73 -22.21
N ARG A 69 17.56 -4.27 -22.57
CA ARG A 69 18.45 -4.92 -21.60
C ARG A 69 18.94 -3.91 -20.55
N GLY A 70 18.56 -4.13 -19.30
CA GLY A 70 18.88 -3.29 -18.15
C GLY A 70 18.04 -2.02 -18.06
N HIS A 71 16.98 -1.86 -18.86
CA HIS A 71 16.17 -0.65 -18.87
C HIS A 71 14.73 -0.91 -19.29
N VAL A 72 13.80 -0.58 -18.40
CA VAL A 72 12.35 -0.69 -18.59
C VAL A 72 11.72 0.67 -18.23
N THR A 73 10.80 1.13 -19.08
CA THR A 73 10.00 2.33 -18.84
C THR A 73 8.53 1.95 -18.93
N CYS A 74 7.74 2.36 -17.95
CA CYS A 74 6.28 2.19 -17.93
C CYS A 74 5.60 3.52 -17.69
N LEU A 75 4.42 3.70 -18.28
CA LEU A 75 3.45 4.70 -17.86
C LEU A 75 2.70 4.17 -16.64
N VAL A 76 2.43 5.05 -15.67
CA VAL A 76 1.73 4.72 -14.42
C VAL A 76 0.43 5.50 -14.34
N SER A 77 -0.68 4.79 -14.14
CA SER A 77 -2.01 5.37 -13.98
C SER A 77 -2.42 5.45 -12.51
N VAL A 78 -2.63 6.66 -11.99
CA VAL A 78 -3.10 6.87 -10.62
C VAL A 78 -4.62 6.68 -10.56
N LYS A 79 -5.06 5.47 -10.22
CA LYS A 79 -6.47 5.05 -10.09
C LYS A 79 -7.03 5.29 -8.68
N PRO A 80 -8.36 5.40 -8.50
CA PRO A 80 -8.97 5.58 -7.17
C PRO A 80 -8.62 4.50 -6.15
N ALA A 81 -8.34 3.27 -6.58
CA ALA A 81 -7.95 2.19 -5.67
C ALA A 81 -6.60 2.41 -4.96
N VAL A 82 -5.78 3.36 -5.44
CA VAL A 82 -4.41 3.58 -4.95
C VAL A 82 -4.15 5.02 -4.55
N ILE A 83 -5.19 5.84 -4.36
CA ILE A 83 -5.04 7.17 -3.77
C ILE A 83 -5.11 7.10 -2.25
N ASN A 84 -4.40 8.02 -1.58
CA ASN A 84 -4.50 8.23 -0.15
C ASN A 84 -5.65 9.19 0.20
N PHE A 85 -5.84 9.42 1.50
CA PHE A 85 -6.85 10.35 2.03
C PHE A 85 -6.73 11.78 1.47
N PHE A 86 -5.54 12.20 1.06
CA PHE A 86 -5.26 13.52 0.48
C PHE A 86 -5.42 13.56 -1.05
N ALA A 87 -6.06 12.54 -1.64
CA ALA A 87 -6.25 12.38 -3.08
C ALA A 87 -4.94 12.33 -3.91
N GLY A 88 -3.82 12.03 -3.25
CA GLY A 88 -2.53 11.79 -3.88
C GLY A 88 -2.24 10.31 -4.01
N PHE A 89 -1.32 9.94 -4.90
CA PHE A 89 -0.89 8.56 -5.06
C PHE A 89 -0.30 8.03 -3.75
N HIS A 90 -0.87 6.92 -3.23
CA HIS A 90 -0.49 6.34 -1.95
C HIS A 90 0.97 5.90 -1.96
N GLY A 91 1.75 6.27 -0.93
CA GLY A 91 3.19 5.99 -0.90
C GLY A 91 3.51 4.49 -1.04
N GLY A 92 2.78 3.64 -0.34
CA GLY A 92 2.93 2.18 -0.49
C GLY A 92 2.64 1.67 -1.91
N ALA A 93 1.72 2.30 -2.64
CA ALA A 93 1.42 1.91 -4.01
C ALA A 93 2.51 2.36 -4.99
N VAL A 94 3.13 3.53 -4.75
CA VAL A 94 4.34 3.96 -5.47
C VAL A 94 5.48 2.96 -5.26
N ALA A 95 5.70 2.51 -4.02
CA ALA A 95 6.71 1.51 -3.71
C ALA A 95 6.45 0.17 -4.42
N ALA A 96 5.19 -0.28 -4.46
CA ALA A 96 4.78 -1.48 -5.17
C ALA A 96 5.05 -1.41 -6.68
N VAL A 97 4.76 -0.26 -7.30
CA VAL A 97 5.09 0.00 -8.70
C VAL A 97 6.61 -0.02 -8.92
N ALA A 98 7.37 0.63 -8.05
CA ALA A 98 8.82 0.67 -8.14
C ALA A 98 9.43 -0.74 -8.02
N GLU A 99 8.92 -1.57 -7.11
CA GLU A 99 9.29 -2.99 -6.98
C GLU A 99 9.02 -3.74 -8.29
N ALA A 100 7.79 -3.68 -8.81
CA ALA A 100 7.40 -4.41 -10.01
C ALA A 100 8.25 -4.03 -11.24
N VAL A 101 8.48 -2.74 -11.45
CA VAL A 101 9.31 -2.24 -12.57
C VAL A 101 10.79 -2.60 -12.38
N SER A 102 11.30 -2.58 -11.15
CA SER A 102 12.68 -2.97 -10.85
C SER A 102 12.91 -4.46 -11.09
N ILE A 103 11.97 -5.32 -10.67
CA ILE A 103 12.01 -6.76 -10.95
C ILE A 103 11.94 -7.00 -12.47
N ALA A 104 11.02 -6.32 -13.18
CA ALA A 104 10.93 -6.41 -14.64
C ALA A 104 12.24 -6.00 -15.33
N CYS A 105 12.89 -4.94 -14.85
CA CYS A 105 14.19 -4.50 -15.32
C CYS A 105 15.28 -5.56 -15.07
N ALA A 106 15.39 -6.09 -13.85
CA ALA A 106 16.34 -7.15 -13.52
C ALA A 106 16.15 -8.41 -14.39
N ARG A 107 14.89 -8.76 -14.71
CA ARG A 107 14.56 -9.89 -15.60
C ARG A 107 15.08 -9.72 -17.03
N THR A 108 15.37 -8.49 -17.48
CA THR A 108 15.97 -8.26 -18.81
C THR A 108 17.46 -8.64 -18.89
N VAL A 109 18.14 -8.79 -17.75
CA VAL A 109 19.57 -9.13 -17.67
C VAL A 109 19.86 -10.48 -17.04
N MET A 110 18.91 -11.02 -16.26
CA MET A 110 19.05 -12.30 -15.56
C MET A 110 18.54 -13.49 -16.39
N ALA A 111 19.10 -14.67 -16.12
CA ALA A 111 18.65 -15.92 -16.75
C ALA A 111 17.24 -16.30 -16.25
N LYS A 112 16.42 -16.89 -17.14
CA LYS A 112 15.00 -17.18 -16.88
C LYS A 112 14.78 -18.22 -15.77
N ASP A 113 15.75 -19.09 -15.54
CA ASP A 113 15.74 -20.15 -14.54
C ASP A 113 16.07 -19.66 -13.11
N LYS A 114 16.43 -18.38 -12.94
CA LYS A 114 16.79 -17.83 -11.64
C LYS A 114 15.57 -17.23 -10.96
N GLU A 115 15.35 -17.59 -9.71
CA GLU A 115 14.43 -16.86 -8.85
C GLU A 115 15.02 -15.50 -8.50
N ILE A 116 14.15 -14.50 -8.37
CA ILE A 116 14.50 -13.13 -7.99
C ILE A 116 13.53 -12.72 -6.91
N PHE A 117 14.06 -12.11 -5.86
CA PHE A 117 13.29 -11.43 -4.84
C PHE A 117 13.91 -10.06 -4.59
N LEU A 118 13.09 -9.10 -4.21
CA LEU A 118 13.54 -7.77 -3.80
C LEU A 118 14.05 -7.86 -2.35
N GLY A 119 15.36 -7.69 -2.14
CA GLY A 119 15.95 -7.71 -0.80
C GLY A 119 15.67 -6.43 -0.01
N GLU A 120 15.82 -5.27 -0.66
CA GLU A 120 15.59 -3.95 -0.06
C GLU A 120 15.14 -2.98 -1.15
N LEU A 121 14.26 -2.03 -0.77
CA LEU A 121 13.84 -0.91 -1.60
C LEU A 121 13.80 0.36 -0.75
N SER A 122 14.46 1.41 -1.24
CA SER A 122 14.42 2.74 -0.65
C SER A 122 13.74 3.71 -1.62
N ILE A 123 12.72 4.42 -1.14
CA ILE A 123 11.92 5.36 -1.93
C ILE A 123 11.93 6.72 -1.24
N SER A 124 12.20 7.77 -2.02
CA SER A 124 12.03 9.17 -1.60
C SER A 124 10.83 9.79 -2.31
N TYR A 125 9.84 10.26 -1.54
CA TYR A 125 8.65 10.90 -2.08
C TYR A 125 8.88 12.41 -2.22
N LEU A 126 9.20 12.87 -3.44
CA LEU A 126 9.55 14.28 -3.68
C LEU A 126 8.33 15.18 -3.93
N ALA A 127 7.28 14.63 -4.54
CA ALA A 127 6.04 15.34 -4.84
C ALA A 127 4.86 14.37 -4.89
N SER A 128 3.66 14.88 -4.67
CA SER A 128 2.43 14.10 -4.77
C SER A 128 1.95 14.04 -6.23
N ALA A 129 1.70 12.84 -6.75
CA ALA A 129 1.01 12.63 -8.00
C ALA A 129 -0.51 12.58 -7.76
N LYS A 130 -1.28 13.36 -8.51
CA LYS A 130 -2.75 13.38 -8.41
C LYS A 130 -3.38 12.34 -9.32
N LYS A 131 -4.66 12.02 -9.08
CA LYS A 131 -5.48 11.18 -9.98
C LYS A 131 -5.32 11.65 -11.43
N ASN A 132 -5.00 10.74 -12.34
CA ASN A 132 -5.13 11.01 -13.77
C ASN A 132 -6.63 11.08 -14.07
N CYS A 133 -7.15 12.24 -14.46
CA CYS A 133 -8.55 12.37 -14.86
C CYS A 133 -8.72 11.75 -16.25
N PRO A 134 -9.58 10.74 -16.37
CA PRO A 134 -10.77 10.92 -17.21
C PRO A 134 -12.02 10.76 -16.35
N ASP A 135 -13.04 11.56 -16.66
CA ASP A 135 -14.41 11.40 -16.17
C ASP A 135 -15.02 10.08 -16.66
#